data_AF-A0A831YZJ8-F1
#
_entry.id   AF-A0A831YZJ8-F1
#
_cell.length_a   1.000
_cell.length_b   1.000
_cell.length_c   1.000
_cell.angle_alpha   90.00
_cell.angle_beta   90.00
_cell.angle_gamma   90.00
#
_symmetry.space_group_name_H-M   'P 1'
#
loop_
_entity.id
_entity.type
_entity.pdbx_description
1 polymer ?
#
loop_
_entity_poly.entity_id
_entity_poly.type
_entity_poly.pdbx_seq_one_letter_code
_entity_poly.pdbx_strand_id
1 'polypeptide(L)'
;MPVDPKQIRAKDKVVVDGIELTSEWNRMFDQRPVFDYGIDVLEKIAEIPGAESIAWCYQCAQCVPVCPVNEVGDYGPRKIYRRLQFGIDLLTDDELWKCTTCMNCLRVCPKDVNMINIMPAVREEAVMEGHVPAELQEVFENTFEYGNPLGESPRKRADWAKDAGVPVPIMKEKKEADILWFVECYPSYHPRGKETSVALAKVLNA
;
A
#
# COMPACT_ATOMS: atom_id res chain seq x y z
N MET A 1 -12.75 -0.77 20.72
CA MET A 1 -13.84 0.18 20.45
C MET A 1 -14.45 0.60 21.77
N PRO A 2 -14.41 1.89 22.14
CA PRO A 2 -15.17 2.40 23.28
C PRO A 2 -16.67 2.17 23.04
N VAL A 3 -17.39 1.77 24.08
CA VAL A 3 -18.85 1.58 24.03
C VAL A 3 -19.52 2.95 24.10
N ASP A 4 -20.41 3.26 23.16
CA ASP A 4 -21.23 4.47 23.26
C ASP A 4 -22.01 4.43 24.59
N PRO A 5 -21.84 5.43 25.48
CA PRO A 5 -22.55 5.48 26.75
C PRO A 5 -24.07 5.37 26.62
N LYS A 6 -24.65 5.79 25.49
CA LYS A 6 -26.08 5.69 25.21
C LYS A 6 -26.57 4.26 25.04
N GLN A 7 -25.68 3.33 24.73
CA GLN A 7 -25.99 1.91 24.55
C GLN A 7 -25.82 1.09 25.84
N ILE A 8 -25.52 1.75 26.97
CA ILE A 8 -25.37 1.12 28.28
C ILE A 8 -26.67 1.32 29.07
N ARG A 9 -27.41 0.23 29.28
CA ARG A 9 -28.56 0.20 30.18
C ARG A 9 -28.08 -0.26 31.55
N ALA A 10 -28.12 0.65 32.52
CA ALA A 10 -27.83 0.34 33.92
C ALA A 10 -28.97 0.86 34.80
N LYS A 11 -29.17 0.24 35.95
CA LYS A 11 -30.12 0.72 36.96
C LYS A 11 -29.36 1.05 38.24
N ASP A 12 -29.80 2.07 38.95
CA ASP A 12 -29.12 2.46 40.20
C ASP A 12 -29.33 1.45 41.33
N LYS A 13 -30.38 0.62 41.27
CA LYS A 13 -30.61 -0.46 42.23
C LYS A 13 -31.29 -1.69 41.61
N VAL A 14 -30.52 -2.78 41.57
CA VAL A 14 -30.81 -4.17 41.17
C VAL A 14 -31.30 -5.11 42.29
N VAL A 15 -32.52 -5.63 42.39
CA VAL A 15 -32.76 -6.83 43.25
C VAL A 15 -33.49 -7.91 42.47
N VAL A 16 -32.88 -9.10 42.35
CA VAL A 16 -33.46 -10.27 41.69
C VAL A 16 -33.40 -11.44 42.67
N ASP A 17 -34.54 -12.05 42.96
CA ASP A 17 -34.67 -13.19 43.89
C ASP A 17 -34.00 -12.96 45.27
N GLY A 18 -34.07 -11.73 45.77
CA GLY A 18 -33.50 -11.33 47.07
C GLY A 18 -31.99 -11.03 47.04
N ILE A 19 -31.33 -11.14 45.88
CA ILE A 19 -29.92 -10.82 45.69
C ILE A 19 -29.80 -9.41 45.12
N GLU A 20 -29.04 -8.55 45.79
CA GLU A 20 -28.74 -7.20 45.31
C GLU A 20 -27.66 -7.24 44.22
N LEU A 21 -28.03 -6.82 43.01
CA LEU A 21 -27.19 -6.71 41.82
C LEU A 21 -26.94 -5.23 41.47
N THR A 22 -26.79 -4.39 42.49
CA THR A 22 -26.46 -2.98 42.31
C THR A 22 -24.97 -2.84 41.98
N SER A 23 -24.62 -2.05 40.95
CA SER A 23 -23.29 -1.88 40.30
C SER A 23 -23.21 -2.48 38.89
N GLU A 24 -22.01 -2.75 38.40
CA GLU A 24 -21.69 -3.25 37.05
C GLU A 24 -22.43 -4.54 36.65
N TRP A 25 -22.91 -5.30 37.63
CA TRP A 25 -23.66 -6.55 37.45
C TRP A 25 -25.02 -6.39 36.77
N ASN A 26 -25.59 -5.18 36.73
CA ASN A 26 -26.84 -4.90 36.02
C ASN A 26 -26.65 -4.13 34.71
N ARG A 27 -25.39 -3.89 34.29
CA ARG A 27 -25.10 -3.25 33.01
C ARG A 27 -25.43 -4.20 31.87
N MET A 28 -26.49 -3.88 31.15
CA MET A 28 -26.86 -4.52 29.90
C MET A 28 -26.43 -3.62 28.75
N PHE A 29 -25.84 -4.20 27.73
CA PHE A 29 -25.56 -3.49 26.48
C PHE A 29 -26.72 -3.68 25.53
N ASP A 30 -27.15 -2.61 24.91
CA ASP A 30 -28.07 -2.73 23.79
C ASP A 30 -27.43 -3.52 22.64
N GLN A 31 -28.31 -4.16 21.87
CA GLN A 31 -27.91 -4.82 20.64
C GLN A 31 -27.10 -3.83 19.80
N ARG A 32 -25.95 -4.28 19.26
CA ARG A 32 -25.12 -3.53 18.28
C ARG A 32 -25.23 -4.04 16.83
N PRO A 33 -26.39 -4.45 16.32
CA PRO A 33 -26.53 -4.81 14.93
C PRO A 33 -26.30 -3.57 14.10
N VAL A 34 -25.38 -3.70 13.15
CA VAL A 34 -25.21 -2.73 12.08
C VAL A 34 -26.31 -3.03 11.07
N PHE A 35 -27.38 -2.23 11.10
CA PHE A 35 -28.51 -2.39 10.18
C PHE A 35 -28.27 -1.73 8.82
N ASP A 36 -27.43 -0.69 8.79
CA ASP A 36 -27.01 0.01 7.59
C ASP A 36 -25.48 0.06 7.54
N TYR A 37 -24.94 -0.25 6.36
CA TYR A 37 -23.55 0.02 6.05
C TYR A 37 -23.50 1.36 5.32
N GLY A 38 -22.68 2.30 5.81
CA GLY A 38 -22.30 3.49 5.03
C GLY A 38 -21.49 3.02 3.84
N ILE A 39 -22.16 2.75 2.73
CA ILE A 39 -21.53 2.33 1.48
C ILE A 39 -21.04 3.53 0.65
N ASP A 40 -21.30 4.75 1.11
CA ASP A 40 -20.90 6.01 0.49
C ASP A 40 -19.39 6.04 0.21
N VAL A 41 -18.57 5.59 1.16
CA VAL A 41 -17.12 5.52 0.99
C VAL A 41 -16.72 4.42 -0.01
N LEU A 42 -17.43 3.29 -0.02
CA LEU A 42 -17.17 2.22 -0.98
C LEU A 42 -17.55 2.65 -2.40
N GLU A 43 -18.68 3.34 -2.56
CA GLU A 43 -19.17 3.88 -3.83
C GLU A 43 -18.20 4.93 -4.36
N LYS A 44 -17.76 5.89 -3.51
CA LYS A 44 -16.72 6.87 -3.84
C LYS A 44 -15.47 6.20 -4.42
N ILE A 45 -14.95 5.16 -3.77
CA ILE A 45 -13.77 4.45 -4.27
C ILE A 45 -14.05 3.67 -5.55
N ALA A 46 -15.25 3.10 -5.71
CA ALA A 46 -15.64 2.36 -6.90
C ALA A 46 -15.86 3.26 -8.14
N GLU A 47 -16.11 4.56 -7.94
CA GLU A 47 -16.24 5.56 -9.02
C GLU A 47 -14.90 5.99 -9.60
N ILE A 48 -13.78 5.75 -8.90
CA ILE A 48 -12.43 6.06 -9.41
C ILE A 48 -12.13 5.17 -10.63
N PRO A 49 -11.73 5.73 -11.78
CA PRO A 49 -11.40 4.94 -12.96
C PRO A 49 -10.33 3.87 -12.68
N GLY A 50 -10.64 2.61 -12.97
CA GLY A 50 -9.78 1.45 -12.68
C GLY A 50 -9.97 0.82 -11.30
N ALA A 51 -10.81 1.40 -10.43
CA ALA A 51 -11.11 0.87 -9.10
C ALA A 51 -12.50 0.19 -8.99
N GLU A 52 -13.26 0.10 -10.08
CA GLU A 52 -14.68 -0.30 -10.11
C GLU A 52 -14.90 -1.70 -9.51
N SER A 53 -13.93 -2.59 -9.73
CA SER A 53 -13.98 -3.98 -9.26
C SER A 53 -13.94 -4.11 -7.73
N ILE A 54 -13.65 -3.04 -6.97
CA ILE A 54 -13.67 -3.06 -5.50
C ILE A 54 -15.06 -3.43 -4.98
N ALA A 55 -16.13 -2.98 -5.65
CA ALA A 55 -17.52 -3.22 -5.27
C ALA A 55 -17.98 -4.68 -5.48
N TRP A 56 -17.18 -5.52 -6.14
CA TRP A 56 -17.54 -6.91 -6.43
C TRP A 56 -17.19 -7.87 -5.27
N CYS A 57 -16.52 -7.37 -4.23
CA CYS A 57 -16.05 -8.18 -3.11
C CYS A 57 -17.20 -8.65 -2.20
N TYR A 58 -17.36 -9.97 -2.10
CA TYR A 58 -18.29 -10.64 -1.19
C TYR A 58 -17.62 -11.28 0.05
N GLN A 59 -16.42 -10.81 0.44
CA GLN A 59 -15.74 -11.18 1.69
C GLN A 59 -15.33 -12.66 1.89
N CYS A 60 -15.11 -13.45 0.83
CA CYS A 60 -14.67 -14.87 0.95
C CYS A 60 -13.29 -15.11 1.58
N ALA A 61 -12.46 -14.08 1.74
CA ALA A 61 -11.12 -14.13 2.33
C ALA A 61 -10.00 -14.91 1.58
N GLN A 62 -10.21 -15.40 0.36
CA GLN A 62 -9.17 -16.13 -0.40
C GLN A 62 -7.88 -15.31 -0.63
N CYS A 63 -7.99 -13.99 -0.67
CA CYS A 63 -6.85 -13.09 -0.85
C CYS A 63 -5.96 -12.94 0.40
N VAL A 64 -6.44 -13.30 1.60
CA VAL A 64 -5.71 -13.11 2.86
C VAL A 64 -4.46 -14.01 2.94
N PRO A 65 -4.55 -15.35 2.79
CA PRO A 65 -3.38 -16.23 2.95
C PRO A 65 -2.34 -16.11 1.84
N VAL A 66 -2.66 -15.46 0.71
CA VAL A 66 -1.71 -15.26 -0.41
C VAL A 66 -1.02 -13.89 -0.38
N CYS A 67 -1.39 -13.04 0.58
CA CYS A 67 -0.86 -11.69 0.69
C CYS A 67 0.45 -11.70 1.49
N PRO A 68 1.61 -11.39 0.88
CA PRO A 68 2.89 -11.43 1.59
C PRO A 68 2.96 -10.40 2.72
N VAL A 69 2.21 -9.30 2.60
CA VAL A 69 2.17 -8.24 3.63
C VAL A 69 1.37 -8.69 4.86
N ASN A 70 0.38 -9.58 4.69
CA ASN A 70 -0.37 -10.14 5.81
C ASN A 70 0.47 -11.11 6.66
N GLU A 71 1.55 -11.67 6.11
CA GLU A 71 2.46 -12.55 6.85
C GLU A 71 3.33 -11.78 7.85
N VAL A 72 3.65 -10.52 7.54
CA VAL A 72 4.55 -9.68 8.33
C VAL A 72 3.85 -8.54 9.07
N GLY A 73 2.53 -8.39 8.91
CA GLY A 73 1.76 -7.31 9.51
C GLY A 73 0.25 -7.48 9.37
N ASP A 74 -0.51 -6.54 9.92
CA ASP A 74 -1.97 -6.54 9.87
C ASP A 74 -2.47 -5.85 8.58
N TYR A 75 -2.40 -6.55 7.45
CA TYR A 75 -2.83 -6.06 6.14
C TYR A 75 -3.74 -7.08 5.43
N GLY A 76 -4.48 -6.67 4.41
CA GLY A 76 -5.07 -7.61 3.45
C GLY A 76 -6.18 -7.01 2.60
N PRO A 77 -6.34 -7.41 1.32
CA PRO A 77 -7.37 -6.85 0.44
C PRO A 77 -8.81 -7.00 0.99
N ARG A 78 -9.10 -8.11 1.66
CA ARG A 78 -10.39 -8.31 2.34
C ARG A 78 -10.63 -7.26 3.44
N LYS A 79 -9.57 -6.94 4.22
CA LYS A 79 -9.64 -5.97 5.32
C LYS A 79 -9.88 -4.57 4.78
N ILE A 80 -9.21 -4.18 3.69
CA ILE A 80 -9.44 -2.90 3.00
C ILE A 80 -10.92 -2.75 2.66
N TYR A 81 -11.52 -3.73 1.98
CA TYR A 81 -12.94 -3.68 1.67
C TYR A 81 -13.83 -3.57 2.92
N ARG A 82 -13.49 -4.30 3.99
CA ARG A 82 -14.25 -4.22 5.24
C ARG A 82 -14.11 -2.84 5.91
N ARG A 83 -12.96 -2.17 5.79
CA ARG A 83 -12.74 -0.80 6.28
C ARG A 83 -13.60 0.20 5.51
N LEU A 84 -13.67 0.07 4.18
CA LEU A 84 -14.56 0.88 3.33
C LEU A 84 -16.03 0.75 3.77
N GLN A 85 -16.51 -0.47 4.05
CA GLN A 85 -17.88 -0.70 4.56
C GLN A 85 -18.16 -0.08 5.93
N PHE A 86 -17.11 0.27 6.69
CA PHE A 86 -17.22 0.95 7.97
C PHE A 86 -17.00 2.47 7.86
N GLY A 87 -16.94 3.01 6.63
CA GLY A 87 -16.76 4.44 6.40
C GLY A 87 -15.32 4.94 6.55
N ILE A 88 -14.32 4.05 6.53
CA ILE A 88 -12.91 4.44 6.55
C ILE A 88 -12.47 4.71 5.11
N ASP A 89 -12.12 5.96 4.81
CA ASP A 89 -11.70 6.38 3.47
C ASP A 89 -10.27 5.93 3.15
N LEU A 90 -10.14 5.09 2.12
CA LEU A 90 -8.85 4.54 1.67
C LEU A 90 -7.90 5.62 1.13
N LEU A 91 -8.39 6.77 0.67
CA LEU A 91 -7.56 7.88 0.19
C LEU A 91 -6.68 8.48 1.31
N THR A 92 -7.14 8.39 2.56
CA THR A 92 -6.43 8.91 3.74
C THR A 92 -5.85 7.82 4.64
N ASP A 93 -6.02 6.55 4.27
CA ASP A 93 -5.63 5.40 5.08
C ASP A 93 -4.21 4.92 4.72
N ASP A 94 -3.34 4.78 5.71
CA ASP A 94 -1.98 4.25 5.54
C ASP A 94 -1.95 2.85 4.89
N GLU A 95 -3.03 2.08 5.00
CA GLU A 95 -3.18 0.79 4.32
C GLU A 95 -3.04 0.91 2.78
N LEU A 96 -3.32 2.07 2.18
CA LEU A 96 -3.17 2.32 0.75
C LEU A 96 -1.74 2.05 0.25
N TRP A 97 -0.75 2.40 1.06
CA TRP A 97 0.67 2.40 0.69
C TRP A 97 1.35 1.05 0.91
N LYS A 98 0.70 0.13 1.61
CA LYS A 98 1.29 -1.19 1.95
C LYS A 98 1.22 -2.22 0.82
N CYS A 99 0.31 -2.06 -0.16
CA CYS A 99 0.20 -3.00 -1.27
C CYS A 99 1.47 -3.01 -2.14
N THR A 100 2.07 -4.18 -2.33
CA THR A 100 3.26 -4.37 -3.17
C THR A 100 2.95 -4.64 -4.65
N THR A 101 1.68 -4.57 -5.05
CA THR A 101 1.20 -4.83 -6.42
C THR A 101 1.71 -6.16 -7.03
N CYS A 102 1.86 -7.20 -6.19
CA CYS A 102 2.40 -8.51 -6.58
C CYS A 102 1.43 -9.46 -7.32
N MET A 103 0.19 -9.05 -7.56
CA MET A 103 -0.86 -9.81 -8.29
C MET A 103 -1.38 -11.11 -7.62
N ASN A 104 -0.80 -11.56 -6.51
CA ASN A 104 -1.21 -12.82 -5.85
C ASN A 104 -2.70 -12.91 -5.50
N CYS A 105 -3.30 -11.81 -5.02
CA CYS A 105 -4.70 -11.79 -4.61
C CYS A 105 -5.67 -11.88 -5.80
N LEU A 106 -5.32 -11.32 -6.96
CA LEU A 106 -6.13 -11.41 -8.17
C LEU A 106 -6.20 -12.86 -8.66
N ARG A 107 -5.07 -13.58 -8.63
CA ARG A 107 -4.97 -14.98 -9.07
C ARG A 107 -5.96 -15.92 -8.37
N VAL A 108 -6.34 -15.62 -7.14
CA VAL A 108 -7.23 -16.47 -6.32
C VAL A 108 -8.62 -15.87 -6.13
N CYS A 109 -8.90 -14.69 -6.69
CA CYS A 109 -10.18 -14.02 -6.50
C CYS A 109 -11.26 -14.65 -7.39
N PRO A 110 -12.34 -15.23 -6.83
CA PRO A 110 -13.42 -15.82 -7.63
C PRO A 110 -14.37 -14.77 -8.25
N LYS A 111 -14.16 -13.49 -7.94
CA LYS A 111 -14.97 -12.35 -8.40
C LYS A 111 -14.16 -11.37 -9.23
N ASP A 112 -12.89 -11.68 -9.53
CA ASP A 112 -12.00 -10.82 -10.30
C ASP A 112 -11.85 -9.38 -9.73
N VAL A 113 -11.85 -9.25 -8.40
CA VAL A 113 -11.51 -7.99 -7.73
C VAL A 113 -10.05 -7.67 -7.99
N ASN A 114 -9.79 -6.70 -8.87
CA ASN A 114 -8.47 -6.44 -9.40
C ASN A 114 -7.74 -5.36 -8.59
N MET A 115 -7.12 -5.79 -7.49
CA MET A 115 -6.30 -4.91 -6.66
C MET A 115 -5.07 -4.32 -7.38
N ILE A 116 -4.68 -4.87 -8.54
CA ILE A 116 -3.55 -4.35 -9.34
C ILE A 116 -3.96 -3.12 -10.13
N ASN A 117 -5.25 -2.95 -10.42
CA ASN A 117 -5.78 -1.72 -10.99
C ASN A 117 -6.28 -0.77 -9.88
N ILE A 118 -6.99 -1.30 -8.87
CA ILE A 118 -7.57 -0.49 -7.79
C ILE A 118 -6.48 0.27 -7.03
N MET A 119 -5.41 -0.40 -6.58
CA MET A 119 -4.45 0.25 -5.68
C MET A 119 -3.68 1.39 -6.36
N PRO A 120 -3.16 1.26 -7.60
CA PRO A 120 -2.58 2.40 -8.32
C PRO A 120 -3.57 3.52 -8.60
N ALA A 121 -4.81 3.21 -9.02
CA ALA A 121 -5.82 4.23 -9.30
C ALA A 121 -6.15 5.07 -8.06
N VAL A 122 -6.36 4.42 -6.91
CA VAL A 122 -6.63 5.13 -5.65
C VAL A 122 -5.40 5.91 -5.16
N ARG A 123 -4.18 5.41 -5.41
CA ARG A 123 -2.94 6.16 -5.11
C ARG A 123 -2.79 7.41 -5.95
N GLU A 124 -3.15 7.34 -7.23
CA GLU A 124 -3.12 8.50 -8.12
C GLU A 124 -4.06 9.60 -7.61
N GLU A 125 -5.29 9.22 -7.25
CA GLU A 125 -6.25 10.15 -6.65
C GLU A 125 -5.74 10.72 -5.31
N ALA A 126 -5.23 9.87 -4.41
CA ALA A 126 -4.67 10.31 -3.14
C ALA A 126 -3.48 11.28 -3.32
N VAL A 127 -2.65 11.08 -4.34
CA VAL A 127 -1.57 12.01 -4.69
C VAL A 127 -2.13 13.35 -5.18
N MET A 128 -3.17 13.33 -6.01
CA MET A 128 -3.84 14.55 -6.48
C MET A 128 -4.51 15.34 -5.36
N GLU A 129 -5.06 14.67 -4.35
CA GLU A 129 -5.64 15.29 -3.14
C GLU A 129 -4.58 15.71 -2.11
N GLY A 130 -3.31 15.35 -2.30
CA GLY A 130 -2.21 15.67 -1.36
C GLY A 130 -2.11 14.74 -0.16
N HIS A 131 -2.79 13.59 -0.17
CA HIS A 131 -2.75 12.56 0.86
C HIS A 131 -1.59 11.57 0.62
N VAL A 132 -0.36 12.09 0.75
CA VAL A 132 0.88 11.34 0.48
C VAL A 132 1.75 11.24 1.73
N PRO A 133 2.28 10.06 2.08
CA PRO A 133 3.28 9.90 3.15
C PRO A 133 4.51 10.78 2.94
N ALA A 134 5.06 11.33 4.02
CA ALA A 134 6.18 12.27 3.95
C ALA A 134 7.41 11.66 3.24
N GLU A 135 7.66 10.37 3.45
CA GLU A 135 8.77 9.64 2.82
C GLU A 135 8.62 9.57 1.29
N LEU A 136 7.39 9.53 0.77
CA LEU A 136 7.14 9.54 -0.67
C LEU A 136 7.20 10.95 -1.25
N GLN A 137 6.88 11.99 -0.47
CA GLN A 137 7.03 13.38 -0.90
C GLN A 137 8.50 13.69 -1.23
N GLU A 138 9.44 13.31 -0.35
CA GLU A 138 10.89 13.47 -0.60
C GLU A 138 11.32 12.74 -1.88
N VAL A 139 10.79 11.53 -2.12
CA VAL A 139 11.10 10.77 -3.34
C VAL A 139 10.60 11.48 -4.60
N PHE A 140 9.41 12.09 -4.56
CA PHE A 140 8.86 12.85 -5.68
C PHE A 140 9.65 14.13 -5.95
N GLU A 141 10.00 14.87 -4.90
CA GLU A 141 10.87 16.06 -4.99
C GLU A 141 12.23 15.71 -5.59
N ASN A 142 12.87 14.67 -5.07
CA ASN A 142 14.15 14.18 -5.58
C ASN A 142 14.06 13.77 -7.06
N THR A 143 12.96 13.12 -7.44
CA THR A 143 12.73 12.71 -8.82
C THR A 143 12.55 13.92 -9.74
N PHE A 144 11.86 14.96 -9.28
CA PHE A 144 11.66 16.19 -10.05
C PHE A 144 12.96 17.01 -10.18
N GLU A 145 13.70 17.18 -9.09
CA GLU A 145 14.92 18.01 -9.08
C GLU A 145 16.13 17.32 -9.72
N TYR A 146 16.35 16.04 -9.40
CA TYR A 146 17.55 15.30 -9.78
C TYR A 146 17.30 14.23 -10.84
N GLY A 147 16.05 14.00 -11.27
CA GLY A 147 15.71 12.93 -12.21
C GLY A 147 15.93 11.52 -11.65
N ASN A 148 16.03 11.36 -10.32
CA ASN A 148 16.15 10.07 -9.66
C ASN A 148 15.60 10.12 -8.22
N PRO A 149 15.08 9.01 -7.69
CA PRO A 149 14.43 8.99 -6.38
C PRO A 149 15.40 9.08 -5.20
N LEU A 150 16.72 9.04 -5.43
CA LEU A 150 17.75 8.99 -4.39
C LEU A 150 18.39 10.37 -4.12
N GLY A 151 17.96 11.43 -4.80
CA GLY A 151 18.50 12.79 -4.64
C GLY A 151 19.95 12.95 -5.11
N GLU A 152 20.48 11.99 -5.88
CA GLU A 152 21.87 12.00 -6.29
C GLU A 152 22.09 12.84 -7.54
N SER A 153 23.25 13.49 -7.66
CA SER A 153 23.54 14.30 -8.84
C SER A 153 23.55 13.44 -10.12
N PRO A 154 22.87 13.85 -11.21
CA PRO A 154 22.94 13.20 -12.52
C PRO A 154 24.37 12.98 -13.03
N ARG A 155 25.30 13.86 -12.65
CA ARG A 155 26.72 13.76 -13.04
C ARG A 155 27.41 12.51 -12.49
N LYS A 156 26.92 11.98 -11.35
CA LYS A 156 27.47 10.77 -10.72
C LYS A 156 26.91 9.47 -11.30
N ARG A 157 25.95 9.52 -12.24
CA ARG A 157 25.21 8.33 -12.72
C ARG A 157 26.12 7.22 -13.25
N ALA A 158 27.23 7.58 -13.88
CA ALA A 158 28.19 6.65 -14.46
C ALA A 158 29.40 6.37 -13.55
N ASP A 159 29.44 6.89 -12.32
CA ASP A 159 30.62 6.75 -11.45
C ASP A 159 30.93 5.30 -11.10
N TRP A 160 29.91 4.44 -11.01
CA TRP A 160 30.06 3.01 -10.75
C TRP A 160 30.97 2.30 -11.79
N ALA A 161 31.03 2.82 -13.02
CA ALA A 161 31.84 2.24 -14.09
C ALA A 161 33.34 2.31 -13.80
N LYS A 162 33.78 3.27 -12.96
CA LYS A 162 35.18 3.40 -12.54
C LYS A 162 35.66 2.18 -11.75
N ASP A 163 34.74 1.54 -11.03
CA ASP A 163 35.03 0.37 -10.19
C ASP A 163 34.85 -0.97 -10.95
N ALA A 164 34.48 -0.92 -12.24
CA ALA A 164 34.18 -2.12 -13.02
C ALA A 164 35.42 -2.99 -13.30
N GLY A 165 36.60 -2.39 -13.39
CA GLY A 165 37.84 -3.09 -13.77
C GLY A 165 37.87 -3.61 -15.21
N VAL A 166 36.86 -3.26 -16.01
CA VAL A 166 36.74 -3.58 -17.45
C VAL A 166 36.32 -2.34 -18.21
N PRO A 167 36.56 -2.24 -19.53
CA PRO A 167 36.08 -1.13 -20.33
C PRO A 167 34.54 -1.04 -20.30
N VAL A 168 34.03 0.12 -19.87
CA VAL A 168 32.60 0.45 -19.92
C VAL A 168 32.44 1.77 -20.68
N PRO A 169 32.30 1.72 -22.02
CA PRO A 169 32.15 2.92 -22.83
C PRO A 169 30.85 3.65 -22.50
N ILE A 170 30.92 4.93 -22.16
CA ILE A 170 29.72 5.75 -21.91
C ILE A 170 29.22 6.40 -23.21
N MET A 171 27.91 6.41 -23.43
CA MET A 171 27.30 6.93 -24.68
C MET A 171 27.63 8.40 -24.96
N LYS A 172 27.88 9.21 -23.92
CA LYS A 172 28.32 10.61 -24.06
C LYS A 172 29.57 10.72 -24.94
N GLU A 173 30.45 9.73 -24.86
CA GLU A 173 31.73 9.65 -25.59
C GLU A 173 31.60 8.78 -26.84
N LYS A 174 31.04 7.57 -26.71
CA LYS A 174 30.97 6.58 -27.81
C LYS A 174 30.08 7.03 -28.98
N LYS A 175 29.07 7.88 -28.72
CA LYS A 175 28.04 8.37 -29.66
C LYS A 175 27.11 7.32 -30.24
N GLU A 176 27.62 6.16 -30.66
CA GLU A 176 26.85 5.09 -31.30
C GLU A 176 27.18 3.72 -30.67
N ALA A 177 26.18 2.86 -30.58
CA ALA A 177 26.33 1.49 -30.11
C ALA A 177 25.21 0.61 -30.70
N ASP A 178 25.54 -0.61 -31.07
CA ASP A 178 24.54 -1.61 -31.51
C ASP A 178 23.62 -2.04 -30.36
N ILE A 179 24.18 -2.08 -29.14
CA ILE A 179 23.47 -2.43 -27.90
C ILE A 179 23.81 -1.40 -26.83
N LEU A 180 22.77 -0.81 -26.23
CA LEU A 180 22.88 0.08 -25.08
C LEU A 180 22.27 -0.60 -23.86
N TRP A 181 23.08 -0.81 -22.83
CA TRP A 181 22.58 -1.18 -21.52
C TRP A 181 22.24 0.09 -20.72
N PHE A 182 20.94 0.31 -20.48
CA PHE A 182 20.47 1.39 -19.62
C PHE A 182 20.58 0.97 -18.15
N VAL A 183 21.45 1.63 -17.40
CA VAL A 183 21.62 1.40 -15.97
C VAL A 183 20.65 2.30 -15.20
N GLU A 184 19.74 1.66 -14.47
CA GLU A 184 18.69 2.34 -13.69
C GLU A 184 19.25 3.12 -12.49
N CYS A 185 18.39 3.90 -11.83
CA CYS A 185 18.80 4.73 -10.69
C CYS A 185 19.42 3.91 -9.53
N TYR A 186 18.78 2.81 -9.13
CA TYR A 186 19.26 2.01 -8.00
C TYR A 186 20.65 1.40 -8.28
N PRO A 187 20.88 0.72 -9.43
CA PRO A 187 22.21 0.20 -9.76
C PRO A 187 23.26 1.27 -10.10
N SER A 188 22.85 2.50 -10.42
CA SER A 188 23.77 3.63 -10.66
C SER A 188 24.26 4.31 -9.38
N TYR A 189 23.41 4.43 -8.36
CA TYR A 189 23.67 5.30 -7.21
C TYR A 189 23.85 4.53 -5.89
N HIS A 190 22.98 3.56 -5.61
CA HIS A 190 22.98 2.86 -4.33
C HIS A 190 24.15 1.87 -4.22
N PRO A 191 24.93 1.85 -3.12
CA PRO A 191 26.14 1.00 -3.00
C PRO A 191 25.90 -0.48 -3.35
N ARG A 192 24.85 -1.09 -2.77
CA ARG A 192 24.47 -2.49 -3.08
C ARG A 192 24.05 -2.69 -4.54
N GLY A 193 23.47 -1.66 -5.17
CA GLY A 193 23.07 -1.72 -6.58
C GLY A 193 24.29 -1.65 -7.51
N LYS A 194 25.27 -0.80 -7.18
CA LYS A 194 26.51 -0.64 -7.95
C LYS A 194 27.30 -1.94 -8.07
N GLU A 195 27.33 -2.75 -7.02
CA GLU A 195 27.95 -4.08 -7.05
C GLU A 195 27.39 -4.96 -8.17
N THR A 196 26.07 -4.90 -8.39
CA THR A 196 25.41 -5.65 -9.48
C THR A 196 25.82 -5.10 -10.84
N SER A 197 25.90 -3.77 -10.99
CA SER A 197 26.32 -3.14 -12.24
C SER A 197 27.77 -3.52 -12.61
N VAL A 198 28.67 -3.47 -11.62
CA VAL A 198 30.09 -3.86 -11.78
C VAL A 198 30.20 -5.33 -12.18
N ALA A 199 29.45 -6.22 -11.54
CA ALA A 199 29.46 -7.65 -11.86
C ALA A 199 28.96 -7.91 -13.29
N LEU A 200 27.83 -7.29 -13.69
CA LEU A 200 27.29 -7.44 -15.03
C LEU A 200 28.24 -6.89 -16.10
N ALA A 201 28.89 -5.74 -15.86
CA ALA A 201 29.88 -5.20 -16.78
C ALA A 201 31.03 -6.17 -17.06
N LYS A 202 31.51 -6.90 -16.04
CA LYS A 202 32.54 -7.94 -16.19
C LYS A 202 32.05 -9.11 -17.04
N VAL A 203 30.82 -9.57 -16.82
CA VAL A 203 30.21 -10.66 -17.59
C VAL A 203 30.05 -10.28 -19.07
N LEU A 204 29.64 -9.05 -19.36
CA LEU A 204 29.50 -8.56 -20.74
C LEU A 204 30.83 -8.37 -21.48
N ASN A 205 31.96 -8.39 -20.76
CA ASN A 205 33.32 -8.30 -21.30
C ASN A 205 34.11 -9.63 -21.18
N ALA A 206 33.44 -10.72 -20.79
CA ALA A 206 34.05 -12.05 -20.64
C ALA A 206 34.22 -12.80 -21.96
#